data_AF-A0A3N5LN68-F1
#
_entry.id   AF-A0A3N5LN68-F1
#
_cell.length_a   1.000
_cell.length_b   1.000
_cell.length_c   1.000
_cell.angle_alpha   90.00
_cell.angle_beta   90.00
_cell.angle_gamma   90.00
#
_symmetry.space_group_name_H-M   'P 1'
#
loop_
_entity.id
_entity.type
_entity.pdbx_description
1 polymer ?
#
loop_
_entity_poly.entity_id
_entity_poly.type
_entity_poly.pdbx_seq_one_letter_code
_entity_poly.pdbx_strand_id
1 'polypeptide(L)'
;MAKQTKPGSNTISKLRLSAGNLAAKAPFEGLVRLIADIVLINLAIIASLVVRVTQYLLTTPPGVSYNLNKTLQLYVREYINSTWLLTLICVVVFALSGFYTYGRFYRGRYKALIIIQAVSIAHLIFGSLVYFGEGFLNIYIPRGAFVISWILITSFLLLARGWAYLWNKVVSSERTKQQKPEDRKIQTVLVIGGAGYIGSALLPKLLEKGYKVKLLDLLLYGTEPIQEFINHPRLSVIQADFRQIDKVVEATLDVDAVIHLGAIVGDPACALDENLTIEINLMATRMIAEVAKGSGVGRFIFASTCSVYGASEEKLDERSALNPVSLYARSKIASEKVLLNMADERFAPVILRFGTIYGLSGRTRFDLVVNLLTAKAVVDRQITIFGGDQWRPFLHVDDAGLAILQVLEAPLPLVRNQILNVGSNEQNYTIRQIGEIIHTVVPDAEMVDASTDLDKRNYWVNFHKIRSMLSFEPRWTVEQGVQQVIEAFRSGEVLDYKDARYSNVKFLTEEGIFRLARRENGWAYQLMDQSSSGEKLIVDL
;
A
#
# COMPACT_ATOMS: atom_id res chain seq x y z
N MET A 1 14.12 32.08 -43.05
CA MET A 1 14.04 30.83 -43.84
C MET A 1 13.58 29.73 -42.90
N ALA A 2 12.46 29.09 -43.21
CA ALA A 2 11.76 28.12 -42.36
C ALA A 2 12.50 26.79 -42.23
N LYS A 3 12.27 26.09 -41.10
CA LYS A 3 11.85 24.68 -41.10
C LYS A 3 11.26 24.26 -39.76
N GLN A 4 9.94 24.00 -39.77
CA GLN A 4 9.18 23.29 -38.75
C GLN A 4 9.50 21.79 -38.82
N THR A 5 9.66 21.14 -37.67
CA THR A 5 9.43 19.70 -37.49
C THR A 5 8.63 19.49 -36.21
N LYS A 6 7.38 19.05 -36.36
CA LYS A 6 6.44 18.69 -35.27
C LYS A 6 6.89 17.41 -34.55
N PRO A 7 6.79 17.33 -33.21
CA PRO A 7 6.79 16.04 -32.51
C PRO A 7 5.35 15.53 -32.25
N GLY A 8 5.05 14.38 -32.84
CA GLY A 8 4.31 13.24 -32.29
C GLY A 8 3.03 13.44 -31.47
N SER A 9 1.88 13.26 -32.12
CA SER A 9 0.52 13.22 -31.55
C SER A 9 0.17 11.99 -30.71
N ASN A 10 1.14 11.22 -30.20
CA ASN A 10 0.89 9.92 -29.53
C ASN A 10 1.00 9.94 -28.00
N THR A 11 1.44 11.05 -27.39
CA THR A 11 1.50 11.20 -25.93
C THR A 11 0.21 11.82 -25.36
N ILE A 12 -0.49 12.63 -26.16
CA ILE A 12 -1.75 13.28 -25.75
C ILE A 12 -2.95 12.31 -25.85
N SER A 13 -2.89 11.29 -26.72
CA SER A 13 -3.95 10.29 -26.85
C SER A 13 -3.96 9.27 -25.70
N LYS A 14 -2.80 8.90 -25.15
CA LYS A 14 -2.71 7.97 -24.00
C LYS A 14 -3.04 8.61 -22.65
N LEU A 15 -2.78 9.92 -22.48
CA LEU A 15 -3.28 10.69 -21.32
C LEU A 15 -4.80 10.89 -21.35
N ARG A 16 -5.44 10.87 -22.52
CA ARG A 16 -6.91 10.90 -22.65
C ARG A 16 -7.58 9.56 -22.34
N LEU A 17 -6.88 8.43 -22.46
CA LEU A 17 -7.47 7.10 -22.23
C LEU A 17 -7.45 6.67 -20.75
N SER A 18 -6.47 7.09 -19.94
CA SER A 18 -6.54 6.87 -18.47
C SER A 18 -7.34 7.95 -17.74
N ALA A 19 -7.32 9.19 -18.24
CA ALA A 19 -8.25 10.23 -17.79
C ALA A 19 -9.69 9.91 -18.21
N GLY A 20 -9.92 9.24 -19.35
CA GLY A 20 -11.25 8.90 -19.85
C GLY A 20 -12.07 8.00 -18.92
N ASN A 21 -11.44 7.10 -18.16
CA ASN A 21 -12.16 6.20 -17.23
C ASN A 21 -12.26 6.74 -15.79
N LEU A 22 -11.35 7.61 -15.36
CA LEU A 22 -11.42 8.32 -14.07
C LEU A 22 -12.29 9.59 -14.15
N ALA A 23 -12.23 10.31 -15.28
CA ALA A 23 -13.05 11.47 -15.59
C ALA A 23 -14.41 11.10 -16.18
N ALA A 24 -14.74 9.83 -16.44
CA ALA A 24 -16.11 9.41 -16.75
C ALA A 24 -16.92 9.01 -15.50
N LYS A 25 -16.28 8.52 -14.43
CA LYS A 25 -16.96 8.20 -13.16
C LYS A 25 -17.24 9.44 -12.30
N ALA A 26 -16.31 10.39 -12.24
CA ALA A 26 -16.49 11.64 -11.51
C ALA A 26 -17.69 12.51 -11.96
N PRO A 27 -17.96 12.72 -13.27
CA PRO A 27 -19.13 13.46 -13.72
C PRO A 27 -20.42 12.68 -13.49
N PHE A 28 -20.40 11.35 -13.55
CA PHE A 28 -21.59 10.54 -13.27
C PHE A 28 -22.03 10.64 -11.81
N GLU A 29 -21.10 10.51 -10.86
CA GLU A 29 -21.41 10.70 -9.43
C GLU A 29 -21.84 12.14 -9.10
N GLY A 30 -21.18 13.13 -9.72
CA GLY A 30 -21.58 14.53 -9.61
C GLY A 30 -23.00 14.77 -10.13
N LEU A 31 -23.34 14.19 -11.29
CA LEU A 31 -24.65 14.28 -11.90
C LEU A 31 -25.75 13.61 -11.06
N VAL A 32 -25.49 12.41 -10.52
CA VAL A 32 -26.44 11.72 -9.63
C VAL A 32 -26.71 12.54 -8.38
N ARG A 33 -25.67 13.16 -7.78
CA ARG A 33 -25.83 14.03 -6.62
C ARG A 33 -26.61 15.30 -6.94
N LEU A 34 -26.36 15.90 -8.10
CA LEU A 34 -27.08 17.06 -8.57
C LEU A 34 -28.58 16.75 -8.72
N ILE A 35 -28.91 15.63 -9.38
CA ILE A 35 -30.30 15.18 -9.54
C ILE A 35 -30.96 14.93 -8.18
N ALA A 36 -30.26 14.26 -7.25
CA ALA A 36 -30.78 14.00 -5.91
C ALA A 36 -31.08 15.29 -5.13
N ASP A 37 -30.18 16.28 -5.18
CA ASP A 37 -30.38 17.56 -4.50
C ASP A 37 -31.56 18.34 -5.11
N ILE A 38 -31.72 18.34 -6.45
CA ILE A 38 -32.88 18.95 -7.14
C ILE A 38 -34.20 18.34 -6.65
N VAL A 39 -34.25 17.01 -6.54
CA VAL A 39 -35.43 16.29 -6.03
C VAL A 39 -35.70 16.67 -4.58
N LEU A 40 -34.67 16.69 -3.72
CA LEU A 40 -34.81 17.07 -2.30
C LEU A 40 -35.31 18.51 -2.12
N ILE A 41 -34.78 19.45 -2.91
CA ILE A 41 -35.23 20.85 -2.89
C ILE A 41 -36.73 20.93 -3.22
N ASN A 42 -37.16 20.28 -4.30
CA ASN A 42 -38.54 20.32 -4.74
C ASN A 42 -39.49 19.64 -3.75
N LEU A 43 -39.11 18.50 -3.19
CA LEU A 43 -39.87 17.83 -2.13
C LEU A 43 -40.03 18.72 -0.90
N ALA A 44 -38.98 19.42 -0.48
CA ALA A 44 -39.03 20.33 0.66
C ALA A 44 -39.94 21.54 0.41
N ILE A 45 -39.98 22.07 -0.82
CA ILE A 45 -40.87 23.19 -1.19
C ILE A 45 -42.33 22.73 -1.25
N ILE A 46 -42.61 21.57 -1.86
CA ILE A 46 -43.97 21.00 -1.86
C ILE A 46 -44.43 20.76 -0.41
N ALA A 47 -43.57 20.17 0.42
CA ALA A 47 -43.85 19.94 1.84
C ALA A 47 -44.11 21.26 2.59
N SER A 48 -43.37 22.32 2.31
CA SER A 48 -43.59 23.62 2.96
C SER A 48 -44.94 24.25 2.57
N LEU A 49 -45.35 24.10 1.31
CA LEU A 49 -46.65 24.53 0.83
C LEU A 49 -47.79 23.72 1.47
N VAL A 50 -47.64 22.40 1.58
CA VAL A 50 -48.61 21.54 2.28
C VAL A 50 -48.75 21.94 3.75
N VAL A 51 -47.64 22.08 4.47
CA VAL A 51 -47.64 22.53 5.88
C VAL A 51 -48.35 23.88 5.99
N ARG A 52 -48.12 24.79 5.05
CA ARG A 52 -48.77 26.10 5.05
C ARG A 52 -50.28 26.01 4.80
N VAL A 53 -50.73 25.18 3.87
CA VAL A 53 -52.17 24.94 3.62
C VAL A 53 -52.81 24.30 4.85
N THR A 54 -52.18 23.31 5.47
CA THR A 54 -52.67 22.68 6.71
C THR A 54 -52.74 23.68 7.85
N GLN A 55 -51.72 24.51 8.04
CA GLN A 55 -51.76 25.57 9.05
C GLN A 55 -52.92 26.54 8.79
N TYR A 56 -53.09 26.99 7.53
CA TYR A 56 -54.19 27.86 7.14
C TYR A 56 -55.56 27.26 7.49
N LEU A 57 -55.76 25.98 7.18
CA LEU A 57 -56.98 25.23 7.53
C LEU A 57 -57.24 25.18 9.04
N LEU A 58 -56.21 24.90 9.83
CA LEU A 58 -56.33 24.75 11.29
C LEU A 58 -56.55 26.09 12.01
N THR A 59 -56.03 27.19 11.46
CA THR A 59 -56.15 28.53 12.07
C THR A 59 -57.40 29.30 11.65
N THR A 60 -58.19 28.76 10.70
CA THR A 60 -59.40 29.44 10.22
C THR A 60 -60.56 29.25 11.21
N PRO A 61 -61.24 30.31 11.67
CA PRO A 61 -62.35 30.21 12.61
C PRO A 61 -63.51 29.34 12.08
N PRO A 62 -64.21 28.56 12.94
CA PRO A 62 -65.41 27.83 12.54
C PRO A 62 -66.50 28.79 12.05
N GLY A 63 -66.97 28.63 10.80
CA GLY A 63 -68.07 29.44 10.23
C GLY A 63 -67.75 30.16 8.91
N VAL A 64 -66.49 30.16 8.45
CA VAL A 64 -66.11 30.70 7.14
C VAL A 64 -66.21 29.61 6.07
N SER A 65 -66.98 29.84 4.99
CA SER A 65 -67.07 28.90 3.86
C SER A 65 -65.73 28.82 3.13
N TYR A 66 -64.99 27.73 3.34
CA TYR A 66 -63.68 27.53 2.74
C TYR A 66 -63.76 26.69 1.46
N ASN A 67 -63.12 27.16 0.39
CA ASN A 67 -62.98 26.41 -0.85
C ASN A 67 -61.57 25.80 -0.95
N LEU A 68 -61.47 24.53 -0.53
CA LEU A 68 -60.23 23.74 -0.57
C LEU A 68 -59.64 23.66 -1.97
N ASN A 69 -60.49 23.43 -2.96
CA ASN A 69 -60.06 23.29 -4.34
C ASN A 69 -59.41 24.57 -4.87
N LYS A 70 -60.01 25.74 -4.59
CA LYS A 70 -59.46 27.03 -5.01
C LYS A 70 -58.12 27.33 -4.34
N THR A 71 -57.98 26.97 -3.07
CA THR A 71 -56.72 27.17 -2.32
C THR A 71 -55.63 26.25 -2.83
N LEU A 72 -55.93 24.96 -3.02
CA LEU A 72 -54.97 24.01 -3.60
C LEU A 72 -54.53 24.43 -5.00
N GLN A 73 -55.47 24.88 -5.85
CA GLN A 73 -55.15 25.41 -7.18
C GLN A 73 -54.20 26.62 -7.14
N LEU A 74 -54.38 27.53 -6.19
CA LEU A 74 -53.47 28.66 -5.98
C LEU A 74 -52.05 28.18 -5.61
N TYR A 75 -51.92 27.28 -4.63
CA TYR A 75 -50.60 26.80 -4.20
C TYR A 75 -49.89 25.96 -5.26
N VAL A 76 -50.63 25.17 -6.05
CA VAL A 76 -50.09 24.43 -7.20
C VAL A 76 -49.60 25.41 -8.27
N ARG A 77 -50.38 26.46 -8.56
CA ARG A 77 -49.98 27.51 -9.51
C ARG A 77 -48.71 28.23 -9.05
N GLU A 78 -48.63 28.59 -7.76
CA GLU A 78 -47.44 29.22 -7.20
C GLU A 78 -46.22 28.29 -7.24
N TYR A 79 -46.40 26.99 -6.99
CA TYR A 79 -45.32 26.03 -7.14
C TYR A 79 -44.76 26.02 -8.57
N ILE A 80 -45.63 25.92 -9.57
CA ILE A 80 -45.24 25.87 -10.99
C ILE A 80 -44.54 27.17 -11.43
N ASN A 81 -45.07 28.32 -11.01
CA ASN A 81 -44.56 29.62 -11.46
C ASN A 81 -43.25 30.04 -10.78
N SER A 82 -43.06 29.67 -9.51
CA SER A 82 -42.03 30.27 -8.65
C SER A 82 -40.87 29.31 -8.32
N THR A 83 -41.12 28.00 -8.29
CA THR A 83 -40.17 27.04 -7.71
C THR A 83 -38.98 26.71 -8.60
N TRP A 84 -39.15 26.81 -9.92
CA TRP A 84 -38.06 26.53 -10.87
C TRP A 84 -36.88 27.51 -10.67
N LEU A 85 -37.18 28.79 -10.37
CA LEU A 85 -36.17 29.81 -10.14
C LEU A 85 -35.41 29.57 -8.83
N LEU A 86 -36.12 29.25 -7.75
CA LEU A 86 -35.50 28.90 -6.46
C LEU A 86 -34.62 27.65 -6.59
N THR A 87 -35.09 26.63 -7.31
CA THR A 87 -34.33 25.41 -7.57
C THR A 87 -33.05 25.71 -8.36
N LEU A 88 -33.13 26.55 -9.40
CA LEU A 88 -31.99 26.96 -10.21
C LEU A 88 -30.94 27.71 -9.37
N ILE A 89 -31.37 28.68 -8.55
CA ILE A 89 -30.49 29.44 -7.66
C ILE A 89 -29.80 28.51 -6.67
N CYS A 90 -30.54 27.58 -6.04
CA CYS A 90 -29.97 26.60 -5.13
C CYS A 90 -28.88 25.76 -5.81
N VAL A 91 -29.15 25.23 -7.01
CA VAL A 91 -28.19 24.41 -7.77
C VAL A 91 -26.91 25.19 -8.09
N VAL A 92 -27.03 26.44 -8.55
CA VAL A 92 -25.88 27.29 -8.87
C VAL A 92 -25.06 27.59 -7.61
N VAL A 93 -25.71 27.99 -6.52
CA VAL A 93 -25.05 28.27 -5.23
C VAL A 93 -24.37 27.01 -4.68
N PHE A 94 -25.00 25.84 -4.78
CA PHE A 94 -24.44 24.56 -4.33
C PHE A 94 -23.21 24.17 -5.18
N ALA A 95 -23.28 24.37 -6.49
CA ALA A 95 -22.15 24.14 -7.38
C ALA A 95 -20.95 25.04 -7.04
N LEU A 96 -21.19 26.34 -6.83
CA LEU A 96 -20.16 27.30 -6.41
C LEU A 96 -19.63 26.99 -5.00
N SER A 97 -20.46 26.46 -4.12
CA SER A 97 -20.08 26.01 -2.77
C SER A 97 -19.38 24.64 -2.76
N GLY A 98 -19.08 24.06 -3.93
CA GLY A 98 -18.31 22.82 -4.04
C GLY A 98 -19.08 21.54 -3.76
N PHE A 99 -20.42 21.53 -3.85
CA PHE A 99 -21.21 20.31 -3.59
C PHE A 99 -20.95 19.21 -4.65
N TYR A 100 -20.57 19.63 -5.86
CA TYR A 100 -20.47 18.76 -7.04
C TYR A 100 -19.06 18.68 -7.64
N THR A 101 -18.14 19.56 -7.26
CA THR A 101 -16.75 19.60 -7.74
C THR A 101 -15.80 18.98 -6.71
N TYR A 102 -15.25 17.82 -7.07
CA TYR A 102 -14.12 17.09 -6.48
C TYR A 102 -13.79 17.23 -4.98
N GLY A 103 -13.90 16.09 -4.27
CA GLY A 103 -12.75 15.51 -3.56
C GLY A 103 -12.33 16.08 -2.20
N ARG A 104 -12.98 15.61 -1.13
CA ARG A 104 -12.38 15.35 0.20
C ARG A 104 -11.56 16.50 0.85
N PHE A 105 -12.18 17.51 1.47
CA PHE A 105 -11.47 18.25 2.53
C PHE A 105 -12.28 18.75 3.73
N TYR A 106 -13.56 18.38 3.87
CA TYR A 106 -14.32 18.80 5.06
C TYR A 106 -14.69 17.60 5.94
N ARG A 107 -13.95 17.45 7.05
CA ARG A 107 -14.29 16.52 8.15
C ARG A 107 -15.46 17.08 8.97
N GLY A 108 -16.49 16.27 9.19
CA GLY A 108 -17.52 16.48 10.22
C GLY A 108 -18.25 17.83 10.16
N ARG A 109 -18.19 18.59 11.27
CA ARG A 109 -18.96 19.81 11.58
C ARG A 109 -18.92 20.87 10.47
N TYR A 110 -17.83 20.96 9.72
CA TYR A 110 -17.69 21.91 8.61
C TYR A 110 -18.65 21.65 7.45
N LYS A 111 -19.07 20.39 7.20
CA LYS A 111 -20.04 20.09 6.13
C LYS A 111 -21.44 20.60 6.45
N ALA A 112 -21.85 20.55 7.72
CA ALA A 112 -23.15 21.06 8.12
C ALA A 112 -23.23 22.59 7.96
N LEU A 113 -22.15 23.28 8.34
CA LEU A 113 -22.04 24.74 8.19
C LEU A 113 -22.10 25.17 6.72
N ILE A 114 -21.38 24.48 5.84
CA ILE A 114 -21.41 24.76 4.39
C ILE A 114 -22.83 24.57 3.82
N ILE A 115 -23.55 23.52 4.25
CA ILE A 115 -24.93 23.29 3.82
C ILE A 115 -25.85 24.42 4.28
N ILE A 116 -25.81 24.77 5.56
CA ILE A 116 -26.62 25.85 6.13
C ILE A 116 -26.32 27.18 5.42
N GLN A 117 -25.04 27.49 5.21
CA GLN A 117 -24.60 28.69 4.52
C GLN A 117 -25.12 28.75 3.08
N ALA A 118 -24.92 27.68 2.30
CA ALA A 118 -25.32 27.64 0.90
C ALA A 118 -26.84 27.75 0.73
N VAL A 119 -27.63 27.04 1.55
CA VAL A 119 -29.09 27.13 1.53
C VAL A 119 -29.56 28.54 1.91
N SER A 120 -28.93 29.15 2.91
CA SER A 120 -29.26 30.51 3.36
C SER A 120 -28.94 31.56 2.30
N ILE A 121 -27.78 31.47 1.65
CA ILE A 121 -27.41 32.37 0.54
C ILE A 121 -28.41 32.22 -0.61
N ALA A 122 -28.78 31.00 -0.99
CA ALA A 122 -29.75 30.77 -2.06
C ALA A 122 -31.13 31.37 -1.74
N HIS A 123 -31.61 31.24 -0.49
CA HIS A 123 -32.87 31.84 -0.07
C HIS A 123 -32.78 33.37 0.02
N LEU A 124 -31.66 33.93 0.48
CA LEU A 124 -31.49 35.38 0.49
C LEU A 124 -31.50 35.94 -0.93
N ILE A 125 -30.77 35.34 -1.86
CA ILE A 125 -30.76 35.74 -3.28
C ILE A 125 -32.18 35.67 -3.86
N PHE A 126 -32.88 34.55 -3.67
CA PHE A 126 -34.24 34.39 -4.17
C PHE A 126 -35.21 35.40 -3.53
N GLY A 127 -35.14 35.58 -2.21
CA GLY A 127 -35.99 36.53 -1.48
C GLY A 127 -35.75 37.97 -1.93
N SER A 128 -34.49 38.37 -2.14
CA SER A 128 -34.15 39.67 -2.72
C SER A 128 -34.68 39.82 -4.14
N LEU A 129 -34.56 38.81 -4.99
CA LEU A 129 -35.09 38.86 -6.36
C LEU A 129 -36.61 38.98 -6.39
N VAL A 130 -37.33 38.28 -5.51
CA VAL A 130 -38.79 38.39 -5.39
C VAL A 130 -39.18 39.76 -4.86
N TYR A 131 -38.48 40.28 -3.85
CA TYR A 131 -38.78 41.57 -3.23
C TYR A 131 -38.52 42.76 -4.16
N PHE A 132 -37.34 42.82 -4.79
CA PHE A 132 -36.98 43.91 -5.71
C PHE A 132 -37.57 43.74 -7.12
N GLY A 133 -38.00 42.52 -7.47
CA GLY A 133 -38.63 42.19 -8.74
C GLY A 133 -40.16 42.30 -8.75
N GLU A 134 -40.76 42.81 -7.67
CA GLU A 134 -42.21 43.08 -7.61
C GLU A 134 -42.61 43.99 -8.79
N GLY A 135 -43.39 43.44 -9.73
CA GLY A 135 -43.84 44.12 -10.95
C GLY A 135 -43.34 43.50 -12.27
N PHE A 136 -42.21 42.79 -12.27
CA PHE A 136 -41.62 42.21 -13.49
C PHE A 136 -41.67 40.68 -13.56
N LEU A 137 -41.51 39.99 -12.43
CA LEU A 137 -41.31 38.52 -12.44
C LEU A 137 -42.60 37.71 -12.18
N ASN A 138 -43.70 38.32 -11.72
CA ASN A 138 -44.96 37.62 -11.38
C ASN A 138 -44.76 36.32 -10.55
N ILE A 139 -43.81 36.37 -9.61
CA ILE A 139 -43.46 35.28 -8.70
C ILE A 139 -44.04 35.60 -7.34
N TYR A 140 -44.87 34.71 -6.81
CA TYR A 140 -45.41 34.82 -5.46
C TYR A 140 -45.13 33.53 -4.68
N ILE A 141 -44.53 33.67 -3.49
CA ILE A 141 -44.41 32.57 -2.53
C ILE A 141 -44.95 33.06 -1.19
N PRO A 142 -45.89 32.35 -0.55
CA PRO A 142 -46.34 32.70 0.79
C PRO A 142 -45.15 32.79 1.75
N ARG A 143 -44.97 33.92 2.43
CA ARG A 143 -43.80 34.17 3.32
C ARG A 143 -43.61 33.06 4.37
N GLY A 144 -44.71 32.53 4.90
CA GLY A 144 -44.67 31.38 5.81
C GLY A 144 -44.13 30.11 5.16
N ALA A 145 -44.55 29.80 3.93
CA ALA A 145 -44.05 28.65 3.18
C ALA A 145 -42.57 28.81 2.78
N PHE A 146 -42.10 30.05 2.59
CA PHE A 146 -40.71 30.35 2.26
C PHE A 146 -39.76 30.12 3.45
N VAL A 147 -40.15 30.54 4.65
CA VAL A 147 -39.36 30.26 5.87
C VAL A 147 -39.36 28.76 6.16
N ILE A 148 -40.51 28.10 6.00
CA ILE A 148 -40.62 26.65 6.21
C ILE A 148 -39.78 25.89 5.16
N SER A 149 -39.74 26.34 3.90
CA SER A 149 -38.90 25.70 2.88
C SER A 149 -37.41 25.80 3.21
N TRP A 150 -36.94 26.92 3.77
CA TRP A 150 -35.55 27.06 4.21
C TRP A 150 -35.19 26.01 5.27
N ILE A 151 -36.06 25.81 6.27
CA ILE A 151 -35.87 24.80 7.33
C ILE A 151 -35.85 23.39 6.73
N LEU A 152 -36.84 23.07 5.88
CA LEU A 152 -37.00 21.74 5.31
C LEU A 152 -35.88 21.38 4.34
N ILE A 153 -35.46 22.30 3.46
CA ILE A 153 -34.34 22.08 2.52
C ILE A 153 -33.06 21.81 3.31
N THR A 154 -32.76 22.63 4.32
CA THR A 154 -31.58 22.45 5.18
C THR A 154 -31.63 21.10 5.89
N SER A 155 -32.76 20.75 6.49
CA SER A 155 -32.96 19.49 7.20
C SER A 155 -32.80 18.27 6.28
N PHE A 156 -33.45 18.28 5.11
CA PHE A 156 -33.39 17.17 4.15
C PHE A 156 -31.98 16.95 3.62
N LEU A 157 -31.24 18.02 3.30
CA LEU A 157 -29.85 17.89 2.86
C LEU A 157 -28.95 17.38 3.98
N LEU A 158 -29.10 17.86 5.22
CA LEU A 158 -28.34 17.35 6.36
C LEU A 158 -28.63 15.87 6.63
N LEU A 159 -29.91 15.47 6.61
CA LEU A 159 -30.33 14.08 6.79
C LEU A 159 -29.81 13.18 5.67
N ALA A 160 -29.92 13.60 4.40
CA ALA A 160 -29.44 12.82 3.26
C ALA A 160 -27.91 12.62 3.33
N ARG A 161 -27.15 13.65 3.70
CA ARG A 161 -25.69 13.56 3.83
C ARG A 161 -25.27 12.77 5.08
N GLY A 162 -26.02 12.89 6.17
CA GLY A 162 -25.87 12.07 7.38
C GLY A 162 -26.15 10.60 7.13
N TRP A 163 -27.23 10.30 6.40
CA TRP A 163 -27.60 8.95 5.97
C TRP A 163 -26.56 8.36 5.03
N ALA A 164 -26.09 9.09 4.01
CA ALA A 164 -25.02 8.61 3.13
C ALA A 164 -23.73 8.31 3.89
N TYR A 165 -23.39 9.09 4.91
CA TYR A 165 -22.27 8.81 5.80
C TYR A 165 -22.48 7.55 6.65
N LEU A 166 -23.65 7.43 7.29
CA LEU A 166 -24.02 6.25 8.09
C LEU A 166 -24.07 4.99 7.22
N TRP A 167 -24.72 5.06 6.07
CA TRP A 167 -24.84 3.98 5.10
C TRP A 167 -23.47 3.53 4.59
N ASN A 168 -22.57 4.44 4.26
CA ASN A 168 -21.20 4.06 3.91
C ASN A 168 -20.48 3.36 5.07
N LYS A 169 -20.73 3.77 6.32
CA LYS A 169 -20.15 3.14 7.52
C LYS A 169 -20.76 1.75 7.78
N VAL A 170 -22.04 1.57 7.52
CA VAL A 170 -22.76 0.29 7.65
C VAL A 170 -22.40 -0.67 6.50
N VAL A 171 -22.49 -0.22 5.24
CA VAL A 171 -22.17 -1.03 4.06
C VAL A 171 -20.69 -1.35 3.96
N SER A 172 -19.77 -0.49 4.42
CA SER A 172 -18.37 -0.90 4.55
C SER A 172 -18.20 -2.04 5.55
N SER A 173 -18.95 -2.04 6.65
CA SER A 173 -18.95 -3.16 7.60
C SER A 173 -19.52 -4.46 6.99
N GLU A 174 -20.46 -4.36 6.04
CA GLU A 174 -21.02 -5.51 5.31
C GLU A 174 -20.13 -5.98 4.16
N ARG A 175 -19.47 -5.09 3.42
CA ARG A 175 -18.45 -5.44 2.42
C ARG A 175 -17.24 -6.14 3.05
N THR A 176 -16.93 -5.80 4.29
CA THR A 176 -15.89 -6.48 5.08
C THR A 176 -16.37 -7.82 5.66
N LYS A 177 -17.68 -8.13 5.59
CA LYS A 177 -18.30 -9.38 6.07
C LYS A 177 -18.52 -10.44 4.98
N GLN A 178 -18.16 -10.19 3.72
CA GLN A 178 -18.26 -11.21 2.68
C GLN A 178 -16.93 -11.96 2.51
N GLN A 179 -16.94 -13.19 3.01
CA GLN A 179 -15.88 -14.21 3.12
C GLN A 179 -14.81 -13.95 4.19
N LYS A 180 -14.67 -14.89 5.13
CA LYS A 180 -13.50 -14.97 5.99
C LYS A 180 -12.25 -15.09 5.10
N PRO A 181 -11.08 -14.58 5.52
CA PRO A 181 -9.82 -14.80 4.80
C PRO A 181 -9.55 -16.26 4.40
N GLU A 182 -10.10 -17.21 5.16
CA GLU A 182 -9.95 -18.65 4.98
C GLU A 182 -10.68 -19.19 3.75
N ASP A 183 -11.77 -18.54 3.30
CA ASP A 183 -12.63 -19.01 2.21
C ASP A 183 -12.31 -18.34 0.85
N ARG A 184 -11.45 -17.32 0.85
CA ARG A 184 -11.15 -16.53 -0.35
C ARG A 184 -10.01 -17.17 -1.14
N LYS A 185 -10.31 -17.60 -2.37
CA LYS A 185 -9.28 -18.08 -3.32
C LYS A 185 -8.33 -16.93 -3.66
N ILE A 186 -7.05 -17.13 -3.41
CA ILE A 186 -5.99 -16.16 -3.76
C ILE A 186 -5.81 -16.17 -5.28
N GLN A 187 -5.98 -15.01 -5.91
CA GLN A 187 -5.75 -14.79 -7.34
C GLN A 187 -4.70 -13.71 -7.58
N THR A 188 -4.74 -12.64 -6.78
CA THR A 188 -3.84 -11.49 -6.89
C THR A 188 -2.96 -11.38 -5.66
N VAL A 189 -1.65 -11.31 -5.88
CA VAL A 189 -0.63 -11.23 -4.84
C VAL A 189 0.17 -9.94 -5.02
N LEU A 190 0.31 -9.17 -3.93
CA LEU A 190 1.26 -8.07 -3.88
C LEU A 190 2.59 -8.57 -3.33
N VAL A 191 3.67 -8.38 -4.07
CA VAL A 191 5.03 -8.64 -3.60
C VAL A 191 5.75 -7.31 -3.46
N ILE A 192 6.13 -6.98 -2.23
CA ILE A 192 6.92 -5.78 -1.93
C ILE A 192 8.39 -6.19 -1.87
N GLY A 193 9.26 -5.51 -2.62
CA GLY A 193 10.66 -5.93 -2.79
C GLY A 193 10.83 -7.06 -3.82
N GLY A 194 9.94 -7.14 -4.81
CA GLY A 194 9.92 -8.21 -5.80
C GLY A 194 11.05 -8.22 -6.82
N ALA A 195 11.77 -7.10 -7.00
CA ALA A 195 12.98 -7.05 -7.83
C ALA A 195 14.27 -7.32 -7.02
N GLY A 196 14.14 -7.61 -5.72
CA GLY A 196 15.25 -7.97 -4.86
C GLY A 196 15.73 -9.43 -5.03
N TYR A 197 16.66 -9.83 -4.16
CA TYR A 197 17.31 -11.14 -4.21
C TYR A 197 16.32 -12.32 -4.10
N ILE A 198 15.50 -12.37 -3.04
CA ILE A 198 14.45 -13.40 -2.88
C ILE A 198 13.27 -13.14 -3.84
N GLY A 199 12.92 -11.87 -4.05
CA GLY A 199 11.78 -11.48 -4.89
C GLY A 199 11.91 -11.98 -6.33
N SER A 200 13.09 -11.80 -6.93
CA SER A 200 13.37 -12.26 -8.30
C SER A 200 13.38 -13.79 -8.45
N ALA A 201 13.69 -14.54 -7.39
CA ALA A 201 13.57 -16.00 -7.39
C ALA A 201 12.11 -16.47 -7.16
N LEU A 202 11.30 -15.69 -6.45
CA LEU A 202 9.89 -15.96 -6.19
C LEU A 202 8.99 -15.66 -7.39
N LEU A 203 9.27 -14.56 -8.10
CA LEU A 203 8.42 -14.04 -9.18
C LEU A 203 8.10 -15.08 -10.27
N PRO A 204 9.07 -15.82 -10.84
CA PRO A 204 8.79 -16.85 -11.84
C PRO A 204 7.78 -17.88 -11.33
N LYS A 205 7.96 -18.35 -10.09
CA LYS A 205 7.11 -19.38 -9.47
C LYS A 205 5.66 -18.90 -9.31
N LEU A 206 5.46 -17.64 -8.94
CA LEU A 206 4.12 -17.06 -8.84
C LEU A 206 3.44 -16.95 -10.22
N LEU A 207 4.19 -16.52 -11.24
CA LEU A 207 3.67 -16.36 -12.59
C LEU A 207 3.35 -17.72 -13.24
N GLU A 208 4.21 -18.73 -13.06
CA GLU A 208 4.00 -20.11 -13.51
C GLU A 208 2.76 -20.75 -12.88
N LYS A 209 2.51 -20.50 -11.59
CA LYS A 209 1.28 -20.90 -10.90
C LYS A 209 0.05 -20.11 -11.33
N GLY A 210 0.24 -19.09 -12.16
CA GLY A 210 -0.82 -18.32 -12.77
C GLY A 210 -1.39 -17.20 -11.90
N TYR A 211 -0.70 -16.80 -10.83
CA TYR A 211 -1.12 -15.64 -10.04
C TYR A 211 -1.02 -14.35 -10.85
N LYS A 212 -1.90 -13.39 -10.53
CA LYS A 212 -1.71 -11.99 -10.90
C LYS A 212 -0.79 -11.36 -9.87
N VAL A 213 0.37 -10.89 -10.30
CA VAL A 213 1.39 -10.36 -9.40
C VAL A 213 1.44 -8.84 -9.55
N LYS A 214 1.22 -8.13 -8.45
CA LYS A 214 1.57 -6.72 -8.32
C LYS A 214 2.92 -6.63 -7.63
N LEU A 215 3.89 -5.96 -8.24
CA LEU A 215 5.17 -5.66 -7.61
C LEU A 215 5.17 -4.22 -7.13
N LEU A 216 5.51 -4.00 -5.86
CA LEU A 216 5.86 -2.68 -5.34
C LEU A 216 7.34 -2.69 -4.99
N ASP A 217 8.13 -1.98 -5.78
CA ASP A 217 9.58 -1.96 -5.63
C ASP A 217 10.13 -0.60 -6.06
N LEU A 218 11.18 -0.13 -5.39
CA LEU A 218 11.87 1.09 -5.78
C LEU A 218 12.68 0.88 -7.09
N LEU A 219 12.95 -0.38 -7.44
CA LEU A 219 13.91 -0.79 -8.46
C LEU A 219 15.29 -0.20 -8.17
N LEU A 220 15.67 -0.22 -6.89
CA LEU A 220 16.90 0.40 -6.39
C LEU A 220 18.13 -0.12 -7.14
N TYR A 221 18.14 -1.42 -7.45
CA TYR A 221 19.20 -2.14 -8.16
C TYR A 221 18.92 -2.31 -9.68
N GLY A 222 17.97 -1.55 -10.23
CA GLY A 222 17.58 -1.64 -11.64
C GLY A 222 16.45 -2.63 -11.95
N THR A 223 16.16 -2.82 -13.24
CA THR A 223 15.08 -3.70 -13.75
C THR A 223 15.58 -5.07 -14.16
N GLU A 224 16.90 -5.24 -14.31
CA GLU A 224 17.59 -6.46 -14.72
C GLU A 224 17.07 -7.70 -13.98
N PRO A 225 16.83 -7.67 -12.65
CA PRO A 225 16.38 -8.85 -11.90
C PRO A 225 15.02 -9.41 -12.32
N ILE A 226 14.19 -8.61 -12.99
CA ILE A 226 12.83 -8.98 -13.41
C ILE A 226 12.61 -8.73 -14.90
N GLN A 227 13.68 -8.45 -15.65
CA GLN A 227 13.61 -7.93 -17.02
C GLN A 227 12.87 -8.90 -17.95
N GLU A 228 13.08 -10.21 -17.77
CA GLU A 228 12.41 -11.27 -18.53
C GLU A 228 10.88 -11.23 -18.37
N PHE A 229 10.39 -10.83 -17.20
CA PHE A 229 8.96 -10.87 -16.86
C PHE A 229 8.27 -9.52 -16.99
N ILE A 230 8.99 -8.44 -17.29
CA ILE A 230 8.44 -7.07 -17.20
C ILE A 230 7.22 -6.83 -18.11
N ASN A 231 7.13 -7.57 -19.22
CA ASN A 231 6.01 -7.52 -20.17
C ASN A 231 5.00 -8.67 -19.97
N HIS A 232 5.12 -9.46 -18.90
CA HIS A 232 4.23 -10.59 -18.66
C HIS A 232 2.80 -10.09 -18.37
N PRO A 233 1.75 -10.65 -19.00
CA PRO A 233 0.38 -10.12 -18.93
C PRO A 233 -0.26 -10.20 -17.53
N ARG A 234 0.32 -11.02 -16.64
CA ARG A 234 -0.12 -11.14 -15.24
C ARG A 234 0.76 -10.35 -14.26
N LEU A 235 1.74 -9.60 -14.75
CA LEU A 235 2.62 -8.77 -13.94
C LEU A 235 2.21 -7.29 -14.05
N SER A 236 2.12 -6.62 -12.92
CA SER A 236 2.00 -5.16 -12.84
C SER A 236 3.08 -4.62 -11.93
N VAL A 237 3.94 -3.74 -12.44
CA VAL A 237 5.03 -3.14 -11.65
C VAL A 237 4.66 -1.72 -11.24
N ILE A 238 4.67 -1.46 -9.93
CA ILE A 238 4.52 -0.14 -9.32
C ILE A 238 5.90 0.26 -8.82
N GLN A 239 6.60 1.07 -9.63
CA GLN A 239 7.92 1.57 -9.24
C GLN A 239 7.76 2.71 -8.23
N ALA A 240 7.93 2.41 -6.95
CA ALA A 240 7.80 3.38 -5.88
C ALA A 240 8.51 2.93 -4.60
N ASP A 241 8.78 3.90 -3.73
CA ASP A 241 9.23 3.62 -2.38
C ASP A 241 8.03 3.20 -1.53
N PHE A 242 8.09 2.04 -0.89
CA PHE A 242 7.00 1.53 -0.06
C PHE A 242 6.82 2.30 1.26
N ARG A 243 7.69 3.26 1.59
CA ARG A 243 7.45 4.23 2.67
C ARG A 243 6.32 5.21 2.32
N GLN A 244 6.02 5.38 1.04
CA GLN A 244 4.95 6.24 0.56
C GLN A 244 3.58 5.56 0.73
N ILE A 245 2.81 6.03 1.71
CA ILE A 245 1.51 5.43 2.06
C ILE A 245 0.52 5.41 0.89
N ASP A 246 0.50 6.44 0.04
CA ASP A 246 -0.37 6.51 -1.12
C ASP A 246 -0.05 5.39 -2.14
N LYS A 247 1.23 5.07 -2.30
CA LYS A 247 1.70 4.00 -3.19
C LYS A 247 1.40 2.62 -2.62
N VAL A 248 1.52 2.45 -1.31
CA VAL A 248 1.09 1.21 -0.64
C VAL A 248 -0.42 1.02 -0.78
N VAL A 249 -1.22 2.08 -0.57
CA VAL A 249 -2.68 2.03 -0.77
C VAL A 249 -3.03 1.66 -2.20
N GLU A 250 -2.38 2.27 -3.20
CA GLU A 250 -2.54 1.92 -4.62
C GLU A 250 -2.23 0.44 -4.87
N ALA A 251 -1.14 -0.06 -4.29
CA ALA A 251 -0.67 -1.42 -4.47
C ALA A 251 -1.59 -2.46 -3.80
N THR A 252 -2.22 -2.15 -2.66
CA THR A 252 -3.08 -3.08 -1.90
C THR A 252 -4.52 -3.17 -2.42
N LEU A 253 -4.93 -2.32 -3.37
CA LEU A 253 -6.25 -2.43 -4.00
C LEU A 253 -6.43 -3.77 -4.70
N ASP A 254 -7.54 -4.46 -4.48
CA ASP A 254 -7.89 -5.74 -5.12
C ASP A 254 -6.82 -6.83 -4.98
N VAL A 255 -6.11 -6.84 -3.85
CA VAL A 255 -5.09 -7.86 -3.50
C VAL A 255 -5.67 -8.84 -2.48
N ASP A 256 -5.37 -10.12 -2.67
CA ASP A 256 -5.81 -11.19 -1.76
C ASP A 256 -4.76 -11.52 -0.69
N ALA A 257 -3.48 -11.43 -1.05
CA ALA A 257 -2.35 -11.71 -0.16
C ALA A 257 -1.18 -10.74 -0.40
N VAL A 258 -0.48 -10.39 0.66
CA VAL A 258 0.74 -9.58 0.61
C VAL A 258 1.94 -10.44 1.01
N ILE A 259 3.02 -10.33 0.24
CA ILE A 259 4.33 -10.91 0.52
C ILE A 259 5.31 -9.75 0.67
N HIS A 260 5.73 -9.48 1.91
CA HIS A 260 6.62 -8.37 2.22
C HIS A 260 8.06 -8.85 2.35
N LEU A 261 8.85 -8.60 1.30
CA LEU A 261 10.29 -8.89 1.22
C LEU A 261 11.15 -7.62 1.30
N GLY A 262 10.53 -6.44 1.22
CA GLY A 262 11.20 -5.15 1.21
C GLY A 262 11.88 -4.83 2.54
N ALA A 263 13.20 -4.64 2.52
CA ALA A 263 14.00 -4.23 3.66
C ALA A 263 15.41 -3.79 3.20
N ILE A 264 16.11 -3.02 4.04
CA ILE A 264 17.57 -3.02 4.05
C ILE A 264 18.02 -4.30 4.76
N VAL A 265 18.87 -5.09 4.09
CA VAL A 265 19.24 -6.44 4.53
C VAL A 265 20.75 -6.57 4.68
N GLY A 266 21.17 -7.13 5.81
CA GLY A 266 22.57 -7.36 6.16
C GLY A 266 23.03 -6.37 7.22
N ASP A 267 23.72 -6.88 8.23
CA ASP A 267 24.14 -6.07 9.38
C ASP A 267 25.02 -4.86 8.97
N PRO A 268 26.05 -5.02 8.11
CA PRO A 268 26.85 -3.87 7.67
C PRO A 268 26.04 -2.82 6.92
N ALA A 269 25.07 -3.24 6.11
CA ALA A 269 24.22 -2.32 5.35
C ALA A 269 23.25 -1.54 6.25
N CYS A 270 22.67 -2.20 7.25
CA CYS A 270 21.79 -1.57 8.23
C CYS A 270 22.55 -0.61 9.17
N ALA A 271 23.82 -0.88 9.45
CA ALA A 271 24.65 -0.03 10.32
C ALA A 271 25.09 1.28 9.65
N LEU A 272 24.93 1.42 8.32
CA LEU A 272 25.29 2.66 7.62
C LEU A 272 24.42 3.85 8.04
N ASP A 273 23.12 3.61 8.26
CA ASP A 273 22.17 4.61 8.75
C ASP A 273 21.08 3.92 9.58
N GLU A 274 21.15 4.10 10.90
CA GLU A 274 20.24 3.45 11.84
C GLU A 274 18.80 3.98 11.71
N ASN A 275 18.64 5.28 11.49
CA ASN A 275 17.32 5.91 11.40
C ASN A 275 16.60 5.43 10.14
N LEU A 276 17.30 5.44 9.01
CA LEU A 276 16.80 4.94 7.74
C LEU A 276 16.43 3.45 7.85
N THR A 277 17.25 2.66 8.55
CA THR A 277 16.95 1.25 8.80
C THR A 277 15.69 1.06 9.64
N ILE A 278 15.50 1.83 10.71
CA ILE A 278 14.30 1.76 11.55
C ILE A 278 13.06 2.15 10.72
N GLU A 279 13.17 3.20 9.93
CA GLU A 279 12.08 3.67 9.08
C GLU A 279 11.67 2.61 8.04
N ILE A 280 12.63 2.09 7.26
CA ILE A 280 12.36 1.12 6.21
C ILE A 280 11.94 -0.23 6.79
N ASN A 281 12.72 -0.78 7.74
CA ASN A 281 12.51 -2.17 8.17
C ASN A 281 11.37 -2.31 9.17
N LEU A 282 11.09 -1.29 10.00
CA LEU A 282 10.09 -1.37 11.06
C LEU A 282 8.88 -0.46 10.79
N MET A 283 9.08 0.85 10.61
CA MET A 283 7.96 1.79 10.49
C MET A 283 7.16 1.54 9.22
N ALA A 284 7.83 1.35 8.08
CA ALA A 284 7.17 1.04 6.82
C ALA A 284 6.48 -0.32 6.88
N THR A 285 7.11 -1.34 7.48
CA THR A 285 6.48 -2.66 7.68
C THR A 285 5.17 -2.54 8.47
N ARG A 286 5.16 -1.75 9.54
CA ARG A 286 3.93 -1.47 10.31
C ARG A 286 2.88 -0.79 9.44
N MET A 287 3.25 0.28 8.73
CA MET A 287 2.34 1.03 7.87
C MET A 287 1.75 0.15 6.77
N ILE A 288 2.59 -0.65 6.10
CA ILE A 288 2.17 -1.61 5.07
C ILE A 288 1.15 -2.61 5.63
N ALA A 289 1.41 -3.15 6.82
CA ALA A 289 0.46 -4.06 7.47
C ALA A 289 -0.86 -3.37 7.84
N GLU A 290 -0.81 -2.10 8.30
CA GLU A 290 -2.00 -1.33 8.64
C GLU A 290 -2.86 -1.06 7.39
N VAL A 291 -2.22 -0.70 6.28
CA VAL A 291 -2.88 -0.48 4.99
C VAL A 291 -3.42 -1.78 4.40
N ALA A 292 -2.64 -2.87 4.43
CA ALA A 292 -3.07 -4.19 3.96
C ALA A 292 -4.31 -4.68 4.74
N LYS A 293 -4.24 -4.61 6.07
CA LYS A 293 -5.37 -4.92 6.97
C LYS A 293 -6.59 -4.04 6.68
N GLY A 294 -6.39 -2.73 6.53
CA GLY A 294 -7.45 -1.78 6.20
C GLY A 294 -8.07 -2.00 4.81
N SER A 295 -7.31 -2.58 3.88
CA SER A 295 -7.75 -2.94 2.53
C SER A 295 -8.44 -4.31 2.46
N GLY A 296 -8.54 -5.03 3.58
CA GLY A 296 -9.15 -6.36 3.64
C GLY A 296 -8.25 -7.49 3.17
N VAL A 297 -6.92 -7.29 3.12
CA VAL A 297 -5.96 -8.36 2.85
C VAL A 297 -5.94 -9.31 4.03
N GLY A 298 -6.29 -10.57 3.77
CA GLY A 298 -6.41 -11.60 4.79
C GLY A 298 -5.10 -12.25 5.20
N ARG A 299 -4.18 -12.42 4.24
CA ARG A 299 -2.92 -13.15 4.41
C ARG A 299 -1.73 -12.24 4.19
N PHE A 300 -0.85 -12.15 5.19
CA PHE A 300 0.34 -11.30 5.15
C PHE A 300 1.60 -12.12 5.44
N ILE A 301 2.39 -12.44 4.42
CA ILE A 301 3.62 -13.21 4.55
C ILE A 301 4.79 -12.23 4.72
N PHE A 302 5.54 -12.36 5.80
CA PHE A 302 6.67 -11.49 6.11
C PHE A 302 8.00 -12.26 6.11
N ALA A 303 8.98 -11.73 5.40
CA ALA A 303 10.34 -12.25 5.42
C ALA A 303 11.10 -11.77 6.66
N SER A 304 11.31 -12.68 7.61
CA SER A 304 12.23 -12.54 8.74
C SER A 304 13.51 -13.35 8.53
N THR A 305 14.26 -13.66 9.59
CA THR A 305 15.56 -14.31 9.52
C THR A 305 15.85 -15.14 10.76
N CYS A 306 16.64 -16.20 10.64
CA CYS A 306 17.21 -16.91 11.80
C CYS A 306 18.26 -16.08 12.56
N SER A 307 18.79 -14.98 12.00
CA SER A 307 19.71 -14.09 12.73
C SER A 307 19.08 -13.45 13.97
N VAL A 308 17.75 -13.54 14.16
CA VAL A 308 17.05 -13.11 15.38
C VAL A 308 17.47 -13.91 16.63
N TYR A 309 17.96 -15.15 16.44
CA TYR A 309 18.48 -15.96 17.54
C TYR A 309 19.86 -15.49 18.02
N GLY A 310 20.63 -14.85 17.14
CA GLY A 310 21.93 -14.23 17.43
C GLY A 310 23.03 -15.19 17.86
N ALA A 311 23.40 -15.23 19.14
CA ALA A 311 24.47 -16.09 19.64
C ALA A 311 23.93 -17.06 20.70
N SER A 312 23.99 -18.36 20.40
CA SER A 312 23.55 -19.46 21.27
C SER A 312 24.29 -20.75 20.94
N GLU A 313 24.62 -21.52 21.97
CA GLU A 313 25.18 -22.88 21.86
C GLU A 313 24.08 -23.96 21.80
N GLU A 314 22.81 -23.56 22.01
CA GLU A 314 21.68 -24.48 21.99
C GLU A 314 21.18 -24.76 20.57
N LYS A 315 20.47 -25.89 20.42
CA LYS A 315 19.68 -26.16 19.22
C LYS A 315 18.38 -25.37 19.29
N LEU A 316 18.19 -24.43 18.37
CA LEU A 316 17.13 -23.44 18.44
C LEU A 316 15.92 -23.83 17.59
N ASP A 317 14.72 -23.54 18.07
CA ASP A 317 13.45 -23.67 17.34
C ASP A 317 12.63 -22.37 17.44
N GLU A 318 11.40 -22.33 16.92
CA GLU A 318 10.57 -21.13 16.94
C GLU A 318 10.13 -20.66 18.33
N ARG A 319 10.32 -21.50 19.37
CA ARG A 319 10.00 -21.20 20.78
C ARG A 319 11.22 -20.74 21.56
N SER A 320 12.43 -20.95 21.04
CA SER A 320 13.67 -20.51 21.68
C SER A 320 13.73 -19.00 21.88
N ALA A 321 14.50 -18.59 22.89
CA ALA A 321 14.75 -17.18 23.18
C ALA A 321 15.45 -16.48 22.01
N LEU A 322 15.16 -15.19 21.85
CA LEU A 322 15.76 -14.35 20.81
C LEU A 322 16.87 -13.51 21.44
N ASN A 323 18.09 -13.60 20.91
CA ASN A 323 19.27 -12.89 21.42
C ASN A 323 19.94 -12.06 20.31
N PRO A 324 19.27 -11.04 19.74
CA PRO A 324 19.77 -10.35 18.55
C PRO A 324 21.09 -9.61 18.80
N VAL A 325 22.06 -9.81 17.93
CA VAL A 325 23.39 -9.16 18.00
C VAL A 325 23.59 -8.01 17.00
N SER A 326 22.53 -7.64 16.26
CA SER A 326 22.57 -6.61 15.21
C SER A 326 21.32 -5.73 15.20
N LEU A 327 21.44 -4.52 14.64
CA LEU A 327 20.28 -3.67 14.36
C LEU A 327 19.32 -4.34 13.39
N TYR A 328 19.86 -5.06 12.39
CA TYR A 328 19.04 -5.84 11.45
C TYR A 328 18.16 -6.86 12.18
N ALA A 329 18.74 -7.69 13.05
CA ALA A 329 18.00 -8.68 13.82
C ALA A 329 16.96 -8.03 14.76
N ARG A 330 17.33 -6.94 15.45
CA ARG A 330 16.40 -6.17 16.30
C ARG A 330 15.21 -5.64 15.51
N SER A 331 15.44 -5.09 14.31
CA SER A 331 14.39 -4.55 13.44
C SER A 331 13.41 -5.63 12.97
N LYS A 332 13.90 -6.84 12.66
CA LYS A 332 13.07 -7.98 12.29
C LYS A 332 12.24 -8.46 13.48
N ILE A 333 12.82 -8.63 14.66
CA ILE A 333 12.07 -9.00 15.89
C ILE A 333 10.97 -7.99 16.20
N ALA A 334 11.27 -6.68 16.10
CA ALA A 334 10.28 -5.63 16.32
C ALA A 334 9.13 -5.74 15.31
N SER A 335 9.45 -6.00 14.03
CA SER A 335 8.46 -6.19 12.98
C SER A 335 7.59 -7.43 13.21
N GLU A 336 8.19 -8.56 13.60
CA GLU A 336 7.45 -9.78 13.97
C GLU A 336 6.41 -9.49 15.07
N LYS A 337 6.84 -8.80 16.14
CA LYS A 337 5.96 -8.42 17.25
C LYS A 337 4.82 -7.52 16.80
N VAL A 338 5.11 -6.48 16.01
CA VAL A 338 4.10 -5.57 15.48
C VAL A 338 3.07 -6.34 14.66
N LEU A 339 3.52 -7.16 13.72
CA LEU A 339 2.64 -7.93 12.83
C LEU A 339 1.75 -8.89 13.62
N LEU A 340 2.33 -9.67 14.54
CA LEU A 340 1.58 -10.63 15.36
C LEU A 340 0.59 -9.93 16.29
N ASN A 341 0.92 -8.77 16.85
CA ASN A 341 -0.01 -7.97 17.66
C ASN A 341 -1.18 -7.39 16.83
N MET A 342 -1.02 -7.27 15.52
CA MET A 342 -2.08 -6.84 14.61
C MET A 342 -2.98 -7.99 14.15
N ALA A 343 -2.64 -9.24 14.47
CA ALA A 343 -3.41 -10.40 14.06
C ALA A 343 -4.83 -10.37 14.65
N ASP A 344 -5.82 -10.70 13.81
CA ASP A 344 -7.20 -10.91 14.26
C ASP A 344 -7.90 -11.91 13.32
N GLU A 345 -9.23 -11.98 13.37
CA GLU A 345 -10.01 -12.87 12.49
C GLU A 345 -9.86 -12.54 10.99
N ARG A 346 -9.48 -11.30 10.66
CA ARG A 346 -9.43 -10.77 9.29
C ARG A 346 -8.01 -10.53 8.79
N PHE A 347 -7.01 -10.52 9.66
CA PHE A 347 -5.60 -10.32 9.30
C PHE A 347 -4.74 -11.41 9.94
N ALA A 348 -4.15 -12.25 9.10
CA ALA A 348 -3.32 -13.38 9.51
C ALA A 348 -1.89 -13.21 8.97
N PRO A 349 -0.98 -12.65 9.78
CA PRO A 349 0.44 -12.65 9.47
C PRO A 349 1.03 -14.06 9.52
N VAL A 350 1.99 -14.34 8.63
CA VAL A 350 2.84 -15.53 8.67
C VAL A 350 4.29 -15.06 8.59
N ILE A 351 5.09 -15.41 9.58
CA ILE A 351 6.47 -14.97 9.72
C ILE A 351 7.39 -16.10 9.26
N LEU A 352 8.25 -15.82 8.29
CA LEU A 352 9.22 -16.78 7.77
C LEU A 352 10.63 -16.39 8.19
N ARG A 353 11.22 -17.11 9.15
CA ARG A 353 12.60 -16.92 9.59
C ARG A 353 13.53 -17.73 8.70
N PHE A 354 14.04 -17.09 7.66
CA PHE A 354 14.94 -17.76 6.72
C PHE A 354 16.31 -18.04 7.32
N GLY A 355 16.85 -19.22 7.01
CA GLY A 355 18.28 -19.51 7.14
C GLY A 355 19.14 -18.55 6.31
N THR A 356 20.45 -18.70 6.42
CA THR A 356 21.42 -17.90 5.68
C THR A 356 21.28 -18.20 4.19
N ILE A 357 20.72 -17.24 3.44
CA ILE A 357 20.43 -17.45 2.03
C ILE A 357 21.72 -17.52 1.21
N TYR A 358 21.77 -18.41 0.22
CA TYR A 358 22.82 -18.48 -0.81
C TYR A 358 22.23 -18.80 -2.19
N GLY A 359 23.07 -18.88 -3.22
CA GLY A 359 22.68 -19.19 -4.59
C GLY A 359 22.56 -17.96 -5.49
N LEU A 360 22.23 -18.20 -6.75
CA LEU A 360 22.03 -17.14 -7.74
C LEU A 360 20.55 -16.80 -7.92
N SER A 361 20.27 -15.54 -8.23
CA SER A 361 18.93 -15.08 -8.63
C SER A 361 19.05 -13.87 -9.57
N GLY A 362 17.91 -13.32 -10.02
CA GLY A 362 17.91 -12.12 -10.86
C GLY A 362 18.67 -10.94 -10.23
N ARG A 363 18.74 -10.88 -8.89
CA ARG A 363 19.64 -9.96 -8.18
C ARG A 363 20.61 -10.71 -7.28
N THR A 364 21.56 -11.41 -7.88
CA THR A 364 22.62 -12.14 -7.18
C THR A 364 23.35 -11.28 -6.13
N ARG A 365 23.80 -11.95 -5.08
CA ARG A 365 24.53 -11.35 -3.96
C ARG A 365 25.81 -12.12 -3.68
N PHE A 366 26.95 -11.47 -3.86
CA PHE A 366 28.27 -12.00 -3.50
C PHE A 366 28.76 -11.49 -2.14
N ASP A 367 27.92 -10.79 -1.39
CA ASP A 367 28.17 -10.42 0.01
C ASP A 367 27.62 -11.46 1.02
N LEU A 368 27.27 -12.66 0.55
CA LEU A 368 26.75 -13.78 1.34
C LEU A 368 27.77 -14.92 1.38
N VAL A 369 27.94 -15.56 2.54
CA VAL A 369 29.07 -16.48 2.84
C VAL A 369 29.35 -17.49 1.73
N VAL A 370 28.39 -18.35 1.36
CA VAL A 370 28.61 -19.40 0.36
C VAL A 370 28.98 -18.80 -1.01
N ASN A 371 28.24 -17.79 -1.46
CA ASN A 371 28.49 -17.14 -2.75
C ASN A 371 29.86 -16.44 -2.77
N LEU A 372 30.17 -15.70 -1.69
CA LEU A 372 31.42 -14.97 -1.53
C LEU A 372 32.62 -15.91 -1.52
N LEU A 373 32.61 -16.93 -0.66
CA LEU A 373 33.71 -17.87 -0.54
C LEU A 373 33.93 -18.65 -1.83
N THR A 374 32.84 -19.03 -2.52
CA THR A 374 32.94 -19.70 -3.82
C THR A 374 33.53 -18.77 -4.89
N ALA A 375 33.09 -17.51 -4.95
CA ALA A 375 33.65 -16.53 -5.88
C ALA A 375 35.14 -16.27 -5.61
N LYS A 376 35.55 -16.14 -4.34
CA LYS A 376 36.96 -16.02 -3.96
C LYS A 376 37.78 -17.25 -4.34
N ALA A 377 37.22 -18.45 -4.15
CA ALA A 377 37.89 -19.70 -4.53
C ALA A 377 38.16 -19.76 -6.04
N VAL A 378 37.17 -19.37 -6.85
CA VAL A 378 37.28 -19.41 -8.32
C VAL A 378 38.20 -18.31 -8.86
N VAL A 379 38.02 -17.08 -8.38
CA VAL A 379 38.66 -15.89 -8.95
C VAL A 379 40.01 -15.59 -8.29
N ASP A 380 40.06 -15.56 -6.96
CA ASP A 380 41.25 -15.17 -6.20
C ASP A 380 42.09 -16.40 -5.77
N ARG A 381 41.61 -17.63 -6.04
CA ARG A 381 42.24 -18.89 -5.60
C ARG A 381 42.45 -18.98 -4.08
N GLN A 382 41.55 -18.37 -3.32
CA GLN A 382 41.59 -18.37 -1.87
C GLN A 382 40.21 -18.54 -1.25
N ILE A 383 40.14 -19.30 -0.16
CA ILE A 383 38.96 -19.47 0.69
C ILE A 383 39.31 -18.88 2.05
N THR A 384 38.96 -17.62 2.28
CA THR A 384 39.28 -16.93 3.54
C THR A 384 38.21 -17.17 4.59
N ILE A 385 38.55 -17.89 5.65
CA ILE A 385 37.65 -18.25 6.75
C ILE A 385 37.86 -17.25 7.90
N PHE A 386 36.81 -16.50 8.27
CA PHE A 386 36.81 -15.51 9.35
C PHE A 386 36.06 -16.05 10.57
N GLY A 387 36.78 -16.58 11.56
CA GLY A 387 36.19 -17.54 12.51
C GLY A 387 35.76 -18.80 11.76
N GLY A 388 35.85 -19.97 12.38
CA GLY A 388 35.52 -21.24 11.70
C GLY A 388 34.30 -21.94 12.26
N ASP A 389 34.14 -21.87 13.58
CA ASP A 389 33.34 -22.81 14.36
C ASP A 389 31.90 -22.34 14.57
N GLN A 390 31.57 -21.14 14.11
CA GLN A 390 30.25 -20.56 14.24
C GLN A 390 29.23 -21.23 13.30
N TRP A 391 28.14 -21.74 13.87
CA TRP A 391 27.09 -22.44 13.17
C TRP A 391 26.13 -21.50 12.45
N ARG A 392 25.74 -21.87 11.23
CA ARG A 392 24.66 -21.23 10.48
C ARG A 392 23.80 -22.30 9.79
N PRO A 393 22.47 -22.14 9.78
CA PRO A 393 21.64 -22.81 8.80
C PRO A 393 21.79 -22.12 7.45
N PHE A 394 21.81 -22.90 6.37
CA PHE A 394 21.88 -22.42 4.99
C PHE A 394 20.62 -22.83 4.23
N LEU A 395 20.18 -21.95 3.32
CA LEU A 395 19.02 -22.19 2.47
C LEU A 395 19.24 -21.54 1.10
N HIS A 396 19.03 -22.28 0.02
CA HIS A 396 19.15 -21.72 -1.31
C HIS A 396 18.01 -20.72 -1.60
N VAL A 397 18.30 -19.64 -2.33
CA VAL A 397 17.34 -18.57 -2.64
C VAL A 397 16.12 -19.06 -3.42
N ASP A 398 16.30 -20.08 -4.28
CA ASP A 398 15.19 -20.72 -4.99
C ASP A 398 14.23 -21.46 -4.03
N ASP A 399 14.79 -22.15 -3.03
CA ASP A 399 14.01 -22.84 -2.01
C ASP A 399 13.32 -21.87 -1.05
N ALA A 400 13.91 -20.70 -0.80
CA ALA A 400 13.21 -19.62 -0.08
C ALA A 400 11.96 -19.15 -0.86
N GLY A 401 12.08 -18.98 -2.18
CA GLY A 401 10.93 -18.70 -3.06
C GLY A 401 9.89 -19.83 -3.04
N LEU A 402 10.34 -21.09 -3.06
CA LEU A 402 9.45 -22.25 -2.96
C LEU A 402 8.70 -22.30 -1.62
N ALA A 403 9.38 -22.04 -0.50
CA ALA A 403 8.76 -22.00 0.82
C ALA A 403 7.67 -20.93 0.92
N ILE A 404 7.94 -19.73 0.38
CA ILE A 404 6.95 -18.64 0.32
C ILE A 404 5.73 -19.07 -0.50
N LEU A 405 5.95 -19.70 -1.66
CA LEU A 405 4.86 -20.22 -2.48
C LEU A 405 4.03 -21.29 -1.76
N GLN A 406 4.67 -22.23 -1.06
CA GLN A 406 3.95 -23.25 -0.30
C GLN A 406 3.12 -22.65 0.84
N VAL A 407 3.66 -21.64 1.55
CA VAL A 407 2.93 -20.90 2.59
C VAL A 407 1.76 -20.11 1.98
N LEU A 408 1.91 -19.57 0.76
CA LEU A 408 0.85 -18.90 0.03
C LEU A 408 -0.25 -19.87 -0.42
N GLU A 409 0.09 -21.09 -0.83
CA GLU A 409 -0.85 -22.12 -1.28
C GLU A 409 -1.50 -22.89 -0.12
N ALA A 410 -0.89 -22.88 1.07
CA ALA A 410 -1.38 -23.60 2.24
C ALA A 410 -2.78 -23.12 2.69
N PRO A 411 -3.61 -24.00 3.28
CA PRO A 411 -4.84 -23.58 3.95
C PRO A 411 -4.52 -22.52 5.03
N LEU A 412 -5.25 -21.40 5.01
CA LEU A 412 -4.97 -20.31 5.95
C LEU A 412 -5.03 -20.74 7.43
N PRO A 413 -5.99 -21.59 7.87
CA PRO A 413 -6.03 -22.06 9.26
C PRO A 413 -4.75 -22.77 9.72
N LEU A 414 -4.02 -23.39 8.78
CA LEU A 414 -2.79 -24.10 9.07
C LEU A 414 -1.62 -23.13 9.34
N VAL A 415 -1.52 -22.05 8.57
CA VAL A 415 -0.36 -21.13 8.61
C VAL A 415 -0.63 -19.82 9.36
N ARG A 416 -1.89 -19.51 9.69
CA ARG A 416 -2.26 -18.24 10.32
C ARG A 416 -1.51 -18.01 11.63
N ASN A 417 -0.94 -16.82 11.77
CA ASN A 417 -0.23 -16.34 12.95
C ASN A 417 0.99 -17.19 13.34
N GLN A 418 1.51 -18.00 12.40
CA GLN A 418 2.66 -18.84 12.64
C GLN A 418 3.97 -18.09 12.41
N ILE A 419 4.95 -18.39 13.25
CA ILE A 419 6.36 -18.21 12.96
C ILE A 419 6.90 -19.57 12.50
N LEU A 420 7.61 -19.60 11.38
CA LEU A 420 8.22 -20.79 10.80
C LEU A 420 9.69 -20.50 10.50
N ASN A 421 10.59 -21.33 11.03
CA ASN A 421 11.96 -21.40 10.55
C ASN A 421 11.95 -22.05 9.16
N VAL A 422 12.66 -21.46 8.21
CA VAL A 422 12.73 -21.94 6.82
C VAL A 422 14.16 -22.32 6.49
N GLY A 423 14.37 -23.60 6.20
CA GLY A 423 15.69 -24.21 6.04
C GLY A 423 15.58 -25.74 6.04
N SER A 424 16.72 -26.40 6.24
CA SER A 424 16.83 -27.86 6.37
C SER A 424 17.68 -28.20 7.59
N ASN A 425 17.32 -29.27 8.30
CA ASN A 425 18.10 -29.73 9.45
C ASN A 425 19.48 -30.25 9.03
N GLU A 426 19.57 -30.75 7.80
CA GLU A 426 20.75 -31.29 7.16
C GLU A 426 21.71 -30.19 6.67
N GLN A 427 21.22 -28.95 6.49
CA GLN A 427 22.01 -27.80 6.02
C GLN A 427 22.38 -26.81 7.14
N ASN A 428 22.62 -27.32 8.34
CA ASN A 428 23.33 -26.57 9.37
C ASN A 428 24.82 -26.89 9.26
N TYR A 429 25.64 -25.88 9.01
CA TYR A 429 27.10 -26.01 8.87
C TYR A 429 27.81 -24.92 9.65
N THR A 430 29.04 -25.21 10.08
CA THR A 430 29.98 -24.17 10.49
C THR A 430 30.55 -23.46 9.26
N ILE A 431 31.09 -22.25 9.43
CA ILE A 431 31.73 -21.52 8.32
C ILE A 431 32.93 -22.30 7.78
N ARG A 432 33.67 -23.00 8.65
CA ARG A 432 34.78 -23.89 8.24
C ARG A 432 34.30 -25.03 7.35
N GLN A 433 33.21 -25.70 7.71
CA GLN A 433 32.63 -26.77 6.88
C GLN A 433 32.20 -26.27 5.50
N ILE A 434 31.68 -25.04 5.40
CA ILE A 434 31.40 -24.42 4.10
C ILE A 434 32.68 -24.24 3.28
N GLY A 435 33.77 -23.78 3.92
CA GLY A 435 35.08 -23.68 3.28
C GLY A 435 35.59 -25.02 2.76
N GLU A 436 35.46 -26.08 3.56
CA GLU A 436 35.86 -27.45 3.19
C GLU A 436 35.03 -28.01 2.02
N ILE A 437 33.70 -27.77 2.02
CA ILE A 437 32.82 -28.12 0.90
C ILE A 437 33.29 -27.42 -0.39
N ILE A 438 33.58 -26.12 -0.31
CA ILE A 438 34.06 -25.35 -1.46
C ILE A 438 35.43 -25.86 -1.92
N HIS A 439 36.35 -26.13 -1.00
CA HIS A 439 37.69 -26.65 -1.32
C HIS A 439 37.64 -28.03 -1.99
N THR A 440 36.69 -28.89 -1.59
CA THR A 440 36.46 -30.18 -2.26
C THR A 440 36.09 -30.00 -3.73
N VAL A 441 35.38 -28.91 -4.07
CA VAL A 441 34.97 -28.59 -5.44
C VAL A 441 36.03 -27.80 -6.20
N VAL A 442 36.80 -26.96 -5.51
CA VAL A 442 37.86 -26.11 -6.06
C VAL A 442 39.18 -26.39 -5.31
N PRO A 443 39.83 -27.54 -5.58
CA PRO A 443 40.99 -27.99 -4.81
C PRO A 443 42.22 -27.10 -4.97
N ASP A 444 42.29 -26.34 -6.07
CA ASP A 444 43.38 -25.39 -6.33
C ASP A 444 43.31 -24.12 -5.46
N ALA A 445 42.22 -23.90 -4.73
CA ALA A 445 42.07 -22.72 -3.88
C ALA A 445 42.64 -22.97 -2.48
N GLU A 446 43.50 -22.06 -2.01
CA GLU A 446 44.12 -22.15 -0.68
C GLU A 446 43.12 -21.76 0.42
N MET A 447 42.98 -22.60 1.46
CA MET A 447 42.21 -22.24 2.66
C MET A 447 43.07 -21.35 3.57
N VAL A 448 42.60 -20.13 3.82
CA VAL A 448 43.30 -19.12 4.63
C VAL A 448 42.48 -18.81 5.88
N ASP A 449 42.99 -19.14 7.05
CA ASP A 449 42.39 -18.76 8.33
C ASP A 449 42.73 -17.30 8.67
N ALA A 450 41.73 -16.44 8.73
CA ALA A 450 41.89 -15.07 9.19
C ALA A 450 41.75 -15.01 10.72
N SER A 451 42.71 -14.35 11.38
CA SER A 451 42.81 -14.28 12.86
C SER A 451 41.72 -13.45 13.56
N THR A 452 40.75 -12.90 12.82
CA THR A 452 39.73 -12.00 13.36
C THR A 452 38.35 -12.62 13.27
N ASP A 453 37.71 -12.86 14.42
CA ASP A 453 36.29 -13.17 14.48
C ASP A 453 35.49 -11.85 14.44
N LEU A 454 34.88 -11.59 13.28
CA LEU A 454 34.08 -10.39 13.03
C LEU A 454 32.58 -10.64 13.24
N ASP A 455 32.12 -11.90 13.31
CA ASP A 455 30.69 -12.25 13.31
C ASP A 455 30.31 -13.06 14.54
N LYS A 456 29.87 -12.35 15.58
CA LYS A 456 29.48 -12.91 16.88
C LYS A 456 28.26 -13.83 16.86
N ARG A 457 27.58 -13.98 15.72
CA ARG A 457 26.44 -14.90 15.63
C ARG A 457 26.94 -16.35 15.76
N ASN A 458 26.16 -17.19 16.40
CA ASN A 458 26.35 -18.65 16.47
C ASN A 458 24.97 -19.27 16.69
N TYR A 459 24.44 -20.03 15.72
CA TYR A 459 23.14 -20.67 15.90
C TYR A 459 22.96 -21.90 15.02
N TRP A 460 22.55 -23.00 15.64
CA TRP A 460 22.02 -24.19 14.98
C TRP A 460 20.51 -24.18 15.08
N VAL A 461 19.80 -24.41 13.97
CA VAL A 461 18.33 -24.24 13.92
C VAL A 461 17.62 -25.52 13.49
N ASN A 462 16.54 -25.83 14.19
CA ASN A 462 15.60 -26.88 13.88
C ASN A 462 14.49 -26.36 12.93
N PHE A 463 14.24 -27.12 11.87
CA PHE A 463 13.27 -26.85 10.81
C PHE A 463 12.10 -27.86 10.77
N HIS A 464 11.91 -28.64 11.85
CA HIS A 464 10.86 -29.66 11.91
C HIS A 464 9.45 -29.08 11.77
N LYS A 465 9.20 -27.87 12.28
CA LYS A 465 7.87 -27.24 12.24
C LYS A 465 7.39 -26.99 10.81
N ILE A 466 8.20 -26.37 9.95
CA ILE A 466 7.78 -26.15 8.56
C ILE A 466 7.63 -27.46 7.78
N ARG A 467 8.51 -28.44 8.03
CA ARG A 467 8.44 -29.77 7.41
C ARG A 467 7.18 -30.53 7.81
N SER A 468 6.85 -30.55 9.10
CA SER A 468 5.65 -31.22 9.62
C SER A 468 4.35 -30.54 9.15
N MET A 469 4.34 -29.21 9.07
CA MET A 469 3.13 -28.47 8.70
C MET A 469 2.90 -28.43 7.19
N LEU A 470 3.94 -28.25 6.38
CA LEU A 470 3.81 -27.98 4.94
C LEU A 470 4.45 -29.04 4.05
N SER A 471 5.10 -30.06 4.64
CA SER A 471 5.94 -31.01 3.91
C SER A 471 7.02 -30.30 3.07
N PHE A 472 7.49 -29.14 3.57
CA PHE A 472 8.55 -28.39 2.92
C PHE A 472 9.88 -29.12 3.08
N GLU A 473 10.52 -29.40 1.95
CA GLU A 473 11.88 -29.92 1.88
C GLU A 473 12.65 -29.09 0.82
N PRO A 474 13.80 -28.47 1.18
CA PRO A 474 14.66 -27.81 0.23
C PRO A 474 15.15 -28.77 -0.86
N ARG A 475 15.23 -28.28 -2.10
CA ARG A 475 15.68 -29.06 -3.26
C ARG A 475 17.18 -28.93 -3.50
N TRP A 476 17.77 -27.85 -3.01
CA TRP A 476 19.18 -27.55 -3.21
C TRP A 476 20.01 -27.94 -2.00
N THR A 477 21.18 -28.51 -2.25
CA THR A 477 22.26 -28.61 -1.26
C THR A 477 23.29 -27.51 -1.44
N VAL A 478 24.10 -27.26 -0.40
CA VAL A 478 25.17 -26.25 -0.46
C VAL A 478 26.14 -26.57 -1.60
N GLU A 479 26.51 -27.85 -1.77
CA GLU A 479 27.38 -28.32 -2.83
C GLU A 479 26.83 -27.97 -4.22
N GLN A 480 25.52 -28.16 -4.44
CA GLN A 480 24.87 -27.79 -5.70
C GLN A 480 24.87 -26.27 -5.92
N GLY A 481 24.68 -25.47 -4.86
CA GLY A 481 24.81 -24.02 -4.95
C GLY A 481 26.23 -23.55 -5.25
N VAL A 482 27.24 -24.20 -4.68
CA VAL A 482 28.66 -23.95 -5.00
C VAL A 482 28.90 -24.22 -6.49
N GLN A 483 28.42 -25.35 -7.02
CA GLN A 483 28.51 -25.65 -8.45
C GLN A 483 27.79 -24.61 -9.32
N GLN A 484 26.60 -24.16 -8.89
CA GLN A 484 25.84 -23.12 -9.59
C GLN A 484 26.66 -21.82 -9.71
N VAL A 485 27.30 -21.39 -8.62
CA VAL A 485 28.14 -20.19 -8.61
C VAL A 485 29.36 -20.35 -9.52
N ILE A 486 30.05 -21.51 -9.47
CA ILE A 486 31.20 -21.80 -10.33
C ILE A 486 30.81 -21.73 -11.80
N GLU A 487 29.67 -22.33 -12.16
CA GLU A 487 29.19 -22.35 -13.53
C GLU A 487 28.90 -20.94 -14.05
N ALA A 488 28.36 -20.04 -13.22
CA ALA A 488 28.13 -18.65 -13.61
C ALA A 488 29.42 -17.87 -13.91
N PHE A 489 30.55 -18.19 -13.27
CA PHE A 489 31.86 -17.63 -13.66
C PHE A 489 32.39 -18.28 -14.94
N ARG A 490 32.21 -19.60 -15.09
CA ARG A 490 32.67 -20.34 -16.30
C ARG A 490 31.92 -19.89 -17.56
N SER A 491 30.62 -19.64 -17.45
CA SER A 491 29.77 -19.20 -18.56
C SER A 491 29.93 -17.73 -18.91
N GLY A 492 30.59 -16.94 -18.03
CA GLY A 492 30.74 -15.50 -18.19
C GLY A 492 29.51 -14.68 -17.79
N GLU A 493 28.50 -15.30 -17.17
CA GLU A 493 27.34 -14.60 -16.59
C GLU A 493 27.79 -13.60 -15.50
N VAL A 494 28.76 -14.02 -14.68
CA VAL A 494 29.40 -13.17 -13.67
C VAL A 494 30.87 -12.95 -14.04
N LEU A 495 31.21 -11.70 -14.35
CA LEU A 495 32.58 -11.30 -14.69
C LEU A 495 33.38 -10.85 -13.46
N ASP A 496 32.80 -9.98 -12.64
CA ASP A 496 33.43 -9.47 -11.43
C ASP A 496 32.45 -9.51 -10.25
N TYR A 497 32.74 -10.37 -9.28
CA TYR A 497 31.93 -10.52 -8.08
C TYR A 497 32.08 -9.34 -7.10
N LYS A 498 33.13 -8.51 -7.25
CA LYS A 498 33.44 -7.38 -6.38
C LYS A 498 32.62 -6.13 -6.74
N ASP A 499 31.95 -6.12 -7.89
CA ASP A 499 31.06 -5.06 -8.35
C ASP A 499 30.03 -4.71 -7.26
N ALA A 500 29.82 -3.40 -7.06
CA ALA A 500 28.90 -2.88 -6.06
C ALA A 500 27.49 -3.44 -6.20
N ARG A 501 27.02 -3.75 -7.42
CA ARG A 501 25.68 -4.31 -7.66
C ARG A 501 25.40 -5.61 -6.88
N TYR A 502 26.44 -6.39 -6.60
CA TYR A 502 26.37 -7.67 -5.89
C TYR A 502 26.52 -7.56 -4.37
N SER A 503 26.71 -6.35 -3.83
CA SER A 503 26.88 -6.12 -2.39
C SER A 503 25.96 -5.01 -1.91
N ASN A 504 25.11 -5.32 -0.90
CA ASN A 504 24.21 -4.30 -0.36
C ASN A 504 24.98 -3.14 0.26
N VAL A 505 26.01 -3.43 1.05
CA VAL A 505 26.76 -2.40 1.77
C VAL A 505 27.56 -1.50 0.80
N LYS A 506 28.19 -2.06 -0.23
CA LYS A 506 28.91 -1.26 -1.23
C LYS A 506 27.95 -0.40 -2.03
N PHE A 507 26.89 -1.01 -2.58
CA PHE A 507 25.89 -0.28 -3.37
C PHE A 507 25.27 0.88 -2.58
N LEU A 508 24.89 0.64 -1.32
CA LEU A 508 24.28 1.67 -0.48
C LEU A 508 25.28 2.79 -0.14
N THR A 509 26.53 2.45 0.15
CA THR A 509 27.60 3.43 0.40
C THR A 509 27.89 4.29 -0.83
N GLU A 510 27.98 3.69 -2.02
CA GLU A 510 28.38 4.39 -3.25
C GLU A 510 27.23 5.18 -3.90
N GLU A 511 26.03 4.60 -3.96
CA GLU A 511 24.91 5.17 -4.73
C GLU A 511 23.57 5.19 -4.00
N GLY A 512 23.32 4.22 -3.11
CA GLY A 512 21.97 3.91 -2.64
C GLY A 512 21.46 4.81 -1.51
N ILE A 513 22.31 5.20 -0.54
CA ILE A 513 21.89 6.05 0.59
C ILE A 513 21.34 7.38 0.10
N PHE A 514 22.02 8.02 -0.86
CA PHE A 514 21.54 9.28 -1.43
C PHE A 514 20.17 9.14 -2.11
N ARG A 515 19.89 8.01 -2.78
CA ARG A 515 18.60 7.75 -3.44
C ARG A 515 17.48 7.51 -2.44
N LEU A 516 17.79 6.88 -1.30
CA LEU A 516 16.84 6.64 -0.21
C LEU A 516 16.57 7.91 0.61
N ALA A 517 17.60 8.71 0.92
CA ALA A 517 17.50 9.91 1.74
C ALA A 517 16.89 11.13 1.01
N ARG A 518 17.17 11.33 -0.30
CA ARG A 518 16.69 12.51 -1.04
C ARG A 518 15.17 12.57 -1.24
N ARG A 519 14.45 11.44 -1.17
CA ARG A 519 13.04 11.38 -1.57
C ARG A 519 12.04 11.79 -0.49
N GLU A 520 12.39 11.76 0.80
CA GLU A 520 11.48 12.18 1.87
C GLU A 520 11.51 13.67 2.15
N ASN A 521 12.67 14.31 2.02
CA ASN A 521 12.85 15.68 2.47
C ASN A 521 12.89 16.71 1.33
N GLY A 522 12.75 16.31 0.06
CA GLY A 522 12.83 17.25 -1.06
C GLY A 522 11.86 18.43 -0.95
N TRP A 523 10.63 18.18 -0.49
CA TRP A 523 9.64 19.22 -0.25
C TRP A 523 9.96 20.06 1.00
N ALA A 524 10.47 19.45 2.07
CA ALA A 524 10.81 20.12 3.32
C ALA A 524 12.03 21.03 3.14
N TYR A 525 13.06 20.57 2.42
CA TYR A 525 14.19 21.39 2.00
C TYR A 525 13.76 22.50 1.05
N GLN A 526 12.86 22.23 0.09
CA GLN A 526 12.28 23.28 -0.76
C GLN A 526 11.52 24.34 0.04
N LEU A 527 10.76 23.95 1.07
CA LEU A 527 10.05 24.87 1.96
C LEU A 527 11.01 25.66 2.86
N MET A 528 12.06 25.02 3.38
CA MET A 528 13.09 25.68 4.18
C MET A 528 13.95 26.63 3.34
N ASP A 529 14.29 26.26 2.10
CA ASP A 529 15.03 27.10 1.16
C ASP A 529 14.16 28.26 0.62
N GLN A 530 12.85 28.06 0.45
CA GLN A 530 11.91 29.14 0.14
C GLN A 530 11.80 30.14 1.29
N SER A 531 11.98 29.70 2.55
CA SER A 531 11.97 30.58 3.72
C SER A 531 13.28 31.37 3.92
N SER A 532 14.38 30.93 3.30
CA SER A 532 15.68 31.61 3.37
C SER A 532 15.93 32.58 2.20
N SER A 533 15.20 32.46 1.09
CA SER A 533 15.06 33.51 0.08
C SER A 533 13.97 34.50 0.49
N GLY A 534 14.34 35.64 1.07
CA GLY A 534 13.44 36.60 1.70
C GLY A 534 12.42 37.31 0.79
N GLU A 535 11.45 36.60 0.22
CA GLU A 535 10.19 37.17 -0.24
C GLU A 535 9.10 36.92 0.80
N LYS A 536 8.65 38.02 1.43
CA LYS A 536 7.51 38.03 2.34
C LYS A 536 6.27 37.51 1.61
N LEU A 537 5.83 36.30 1.93
CA LEU A 537 4.47 35.85 1.68
C LEU A 537 3.53 36.60 2.63
N ILE A 538 2.97 37.71 2.14
CA ILE A 538 1.73 38.26 2.70
C ILE A 538 0.64 37.27 2.32
N VAL A 539 0.10 36.58 3.32
CA VAL A 539 -1.15 35.83 3.18
C VAL A 539 -2.18 36.59 4.01
N ASP A 540 -2.99 37.39 3.32
CA ASP A 540 -4.24 37.90 3.90
C ASP A 540 -5.20 36.70 4.09
N LEU A 541 -5.74 36.62 5.31
CA LEU A 541 -6.60 35.55 5.83
C LEU A 541 -7.93 35.38 5.08
#